data_AF-A0A4D7H3B9-F1
#
_entry.id   AF-A0A4D7H3B9-F1
#
_cell.length_a   1.000
_cell.length_b   1.000
_cell.length_c   1.000
_cell.angle_alpha   90.00
_cell.angle_beta   90.00
_cell.angle_gamma   90.00
#
_symmetry.space_group_name_H-M   'P 1'
#
loop_
_entity.id
_entity.type
_entity.pdbx_description
1 polymer ?
#
loop_
_entity_poly.entity_id
_entity_poly.type
_entity_poly.pdbx_seq_one_letter_code
_entity_poly.pdbx_strand_id
1 'polypeptide(L)'
;MSLKHRVPPRLQQPVGFASLGLTLVGAVIGYVLTILGITLYFGLNGLGDAITTVDSFIVIATGLVCLAAGYAGWRGFMTFAY
;
A
#
# COMPACT_ATOMS: atom_id res chain seq x y z
N MET A 1 3.24 25.34 -8.26
CA MET A 1 3.32 24.95 -9.68
C MET A 1 2.99 23.47 -9.79
N SER A 2 1.94 23.10 -10.54
CA SER A 2 1.48 21.71 -10.66
C SER A 2 2.52 20.85 -11.40
N LEU A 3 2.89 19.70 -10.82
CA LEU A 3 3.78 18.69 -11.46
C LEU A 3 3.28 18.27 -12.85
N LYS A 4 1.98 18.41 -13.11
CA LYS A 4 1.33 18.15 -14.40
C LYS A 4 1.93 18.97 -15.56
N HIS A 5 2.42 20.18 -15.31
CA HIS A 5 3.03 21.02 -16.36
C HIS A 5 4.47 20.63 -16.72
N ARG A 6 5.13 19.77 -15.93
CA ARG A 6 6.49 19.30 -16.22
C ARG A 6 6.52 17.99 -17.01
N VAL A 7 5.39 17.29 -17.13
CA VAL A 7 5.31 15.99 -17.80
C VAL A 7 4.67 16.16 -19.19
N PRO A 8 5.31 15.66 -20.26
CA PRO A 8 4.75 15.73 -21.61
C PRO A 8 3.34 15.13 -21.66
N PRO A 9 2.39 15.73 -22.39
CA PRO A 9 0.99 15.30 -22.40
C PRO A 9 0.80 13.83 -22.80
N ARG A 10 1.70 13.26 -23.60
CA ARG A 10 1.69 11.84 -23.99
C ARG A 10 2.09 10.88 -22.86
N LEU A 11 2.79 11.36 -21.83
CA LEU A 11 3.26 10.55 -20.69
C LEU A 11 2.35 10.65 -19.47
N GLN A 12 1.40 11.59 -19.44
CA GLN A 12 0.49 11.78 -18.32
C GLN A 12 -0.45 10.58 -18.12
N GLN A 13 -0.99 10.01 -19.20
CA GLN A 13 -1.82 8.80 -19.15
C GLN A 13 -1.09 7.55 -18.63
N PRO A 14 0.08 7.14 -19.18
CA PRO A 14 0.77 5.96 -18.67
C PRO A 14 1.27 6.13 -17.23
N VAL A 15 1.67 7.35 -16.82
CA VAL A 15 2.00 7.64 -15.42
C VAL A 15 0.75 7.57 -14.52
N GLY A 16 -0.40 8.02 -15.01
CA GLY A 16 -1.70 7.78 -14.38
C GLY A 16 -1.99 6.29 -14.17
N PHE A 17 -1.91 5.47 -15.23
CA PHE A 17 -2.15 4.03 -15.10
C PHE A 17 -1.15 3.32 -14.18
N ALA A 18 0.14 3.70 -14.23
CA ALA A 18 1.16 3.15 -13.34
C ALA A 18 0.88 3.48 -11.87
N SER A 19 0.44 4.71 -11.57
CA SER A 19 0.08 5.13 -10.22
C SER A 19 -1.20 4.44 -9.72
N LEU A 20 -2.18 4.22 -10.59
CA LEU A 20 -3.38 3.42 -10.29
C LEU A 20 -3.01 1.95 -9.98
N GLY A 21 -2.08 1.38 -10.75
CA GLY A 21 -1.51 0.05 -10.47
C GLY A 21 -0.83 -0.01 -9.11
N LEU A 22 -0.02 0.99 -8.77
CA LEU A 22 0.61 1.10 -7.46
C LEU A 22 -0.42 1.20 -6.32
N THR A 23 -1.52 1.91 -6.54
CA THR A 23 -2.62 1.96 -5.57
C THR A 23 -3.24 0.59 -5.33
N LEU A 24 -3.59 -0.13 -6.40
CA LEU A 24 -4.23 -1.43 -6.29
C LEU A 24 -3.30 -2.44 -5.60
N VAL A 25 -2.04 -2.50 -6.02
CA VAL A 25 -1.05 -3.41 -5.43
C VAL A 25 -0.79 -3.05 -3.96
N GLY A 26 -0.58 -1.77 -3.64
CA GLY A 26 -0.38 -1.30 -2.27
C GLY A 26 -1.59 -1.55 -1.36
N ALA A 27 -2.80 -1.37 -1.89
CA ALA A 27 -4.04 -1.64 -1.16
C ALA A 27 -4.23 -3.15 -0.87
N VAL A 28 -4.06 -4.00 -1.89
CA VAL A 28 -4.23 -5.45 -1.75
C VAL A 28 -3.16 -6.04 -0.82
N ILE A 29 -1.89 -5.76 -1.07
CA ILE A 29 -0.79 -6.27 -0.23
C ILE A 29 -0.90 -5.70 1.19
N GLY A 30 -1.16 -4.40 1.31
CA GLY A 30 -1.30 -3.75 2.60
C GLY A 30 -2.45 -4.32 3.43
N TYR A 31 -3.60 -4.59 2.82
CA TYR A 31 -4.75 -5.23 3.47
C TYR A 31 -4.45 -6.65 3.93
N VAL A 32 -3.84 -7.47 3.07
CA VAL A 32 -3.47 -8.85 3.40
C VAL A 32 -2.48 -8.87 4.57
N LEU A 33 -1.44 -8.04 4.53
CA LEU A 33 -0.44 -7.96 5.59
C LEU A 33 -1.03 -7.43 6.91
N THR A 34 -1.92 -6.43 6.86
CA THR A 34 -2.56 -5.92 8.08
C THR A 34 -3.48 -6.96 8.71
N ILE A 35 -4.32 -7.63 7.94
CA ILE A 35 -5.18 -8.71 8.49
C ILE A 35 -4.35 -9.88 9.00
N LEU A 36 -3.33 -10.28 8.27
CA LEU A 36 -2.41 -11.33 8.72
C LEU A 36 -1.77 -10.93 10.04
N GLY A 37 -1.18 -9.73 10.12
CA GLY A 37 -0.54 -9.23 11.33
C GLY A 37 -1.51 -9.14 12.52
N ILE A 38 -2.75 -8.72 12.30
CA ILE A 38 -3.80 -8.70 13.34
C ILE A 38 -4.11 -10.13 13.80
N THR A 39 -4.25 -11.06 12.87
CA THR A 39 -4.51 -12.48 13.18
C THR A 39 -3.38 -13.05 14.02
N LEU A 40 -2.12 -12.80 13.62
CA LEU A 40 -0.90 -13.17 14.35
C LEU A 40 -0.84 -12.54 15.74
N TYR A 41 -1.25 -11.27 15.89
CA TYR A 41 -1.24 -10.56 17.16
C TYR A 41 -2.25 -11.14 18.16
N PHE A 42 -3.43 -11.55 17.68
CA PHE A 42 -4.47 -12.17 18.51
C PHE A 42 -4.32 -13.69 18.66
N GLY A 43 -3.30 -14.31 18.07
CA GLY A 43 -3.07 -15.75 18.16
C GLY A 43 -4.14 -16.60 17.48
N LEU A 44 -4.92 -16.03 16.56
CA LEU A 44 -6.04 -16.67 15.84
C LEU A 44 -5.59 -17.67 14.76
N ASN A 45 -4.29 -17.84 14.62
CA ASN A 45 -3.57 -18.56 13.60
C ASN A 45 -3.23 -20.00 14.03
N GLY A 46 -3.42 -20.37 15.31
CA GLY A 46 -3.15 -21.71 15.81
C GLY A 46 -1.66 -22.08 15.90
N LEU A 47 -0.76 -21.12 15.65
CA LEU A 47 0.70 -21.30 15.69
C LEU A 47 1.33 -21.20 17.11
N GLY A 48 0.54 -20.95 18.16
CA GLY A 48 1.05 -20.86 19.55
C GLY A 48 2.09 -19.74 19.76
N ASP A 49 2.92 -19.86 20.81
CA ASP A 49 4.01 -18.92 21.17
C ASP A 49 5.19 -18.90 20.17
N ALA A 50 5.07 -19.56 19.02
CA ALA A 50 6.12 -19.57 17.99
C ALA A 50 6.31 -18.20 17.32
N ILE A 51 5.33 -17.31 17.42
CA ILE A 51 5.39 -15.95 16.88
C ILE A 51 5.31 -14.95 18.02
N THR A 52 6.37 -14.16 18.17
CA THR A 52 6.46 -13.13 19.19
C THR A 52 5.50 -11.99 18.86
N THR A 53 4.94 -11.33 19.89
CA THR A 53 4.09 -10.13 19.72
C THR A 53 4.79 -9.03 18.91
N VAL A 54 6.11 -8.93 19.05
CA VAL A 54 6.95 -7.99 18.30
C VAL A 54 6.93 -8.29 16.80
N ASP A 55 7.02 -9.56 16.41
CA ASP A 55 7.01 -9.99 15.01
C ASP A 55 5.66 -9.68 14.36
N SER A 56 4.56 -9.96 15.08
CA SER A 56 3.21 -9.58 14.65
C SER A 56 3.06 -8.07 14.44
N PHE A 57 3.64 -7.26 15.32
CA PHE A 57 3.60 -5.80 15.20
C PHE A 57 4.38 -5.30 13.98
N ILE A 58 5.53 -5.91 13.66
CA ILE A 58 6.31 -5.60 12.45
C ILE A 58 5.49 -5.89 11.19
N VAL A 59 4.75 -7.01 11.16
CA VAL A 59 3.89 -7.36 10.01
C VAL A 59 2.76 -6.35 9.84
N ILE A 60 2.10 -5.95 10.94
CA ILE A 60 1.06 -4.89 10.91
C ILE A 60 1.64 -3.58 10.41
N ALA A 61 2.78 -3.14 10.96
CA ALA A 61 3.44 -1.91 10.57
C ALA A 61 3.82 -1.91 9.08
N THR A 62 4.33 -3.03 8.58
CA THR A 62 4.66 -3.19 7.16
C THR A 62 3.40 -3.10 6.29
N GLY A 63 2.30 -3.73 6.70
CA GLY A 63 1.01 -3.61 6.02
C GLY A 63 0.50 -2.17 5.95
N LEU A 64 0.62 -1.41 7.05
CA LEU A 64 0.27 0.02 7.09
C LEU A 64 1.14 0.88 6.17
N VAL A 65 2.45 0.59 6.09
CA VAL A 65 3.36 1.27 5.16
C VAL A 65 2.96 0.98 3.70
N CYS A 66 2.60 -0.26 3.38
CA CYS A 66 2.08 -0.61 2.06
C CYS A 66 0.77 0.11 1.72
N LEU A 67 -0.15 0.25 2.68
CA LEU A 67 -1.38 1.03 2.50
C LEU A 67 -1.08 2.52 2.27
N ALA A 68 -0.13 3.09 3.01
CA ALA A 68 0.30 4.47 2.83
C ALA A 68 0.93 4.69 1.45
N ALA A 69 1.73 3.74 0.96
CA ALA A 69 2.27 3.76 -0.40
C ALA A 69 1.17 3.66 -1.47
N GLY A 70 0.16 2.81 -1.25
CA GLY A 70 -1.02 2.72 -2.12
C GLY A 70 -1.81 4.03 -2.17
N TYR A 71 -2.00 4.69 -1.02
CA TYR A 71 -2.63 6.01 -0.92
C TYR A 71 -1.82 7.10 -1.63
N ALA A 72 -0.49 7.06 -1.53
CA ALA A 72 0.37 7.96 -2.30
C ALA A 72 0.21 7.73 -3.82
N GLY A 73 0.11 6.47 -4.26
CA GLY A 73 -0.25 6.12 -5.64
C GLY A 73 -1.58 6.73 -6.08
N TRP A 74 -2.59 6.72 -5.19
CA TRP A 74 -3.92 7.25 -5.50
C TRP A 74 -3.89 8.77 -5.69
N ARG A 75 -3.14 9.46 -4.81
CA ARG A 75 -2.87 10.91 -4.94
C ARG A 75 -2.11 11.22 -6.23
N GLY A 76 -1.17 10.36 -6.62
CA GLY A 76 -0.47 10.44 -7.91
C GLY A 76 -1.45 10.33 -9.09
N PHE A 77 -2.32 9.32 -9.07
CA PHE A 77 -3.33 9.12 -10.10
C PHE A 77 -4.26 10.34 -10.24
N MET A 78 -4.79 10.86 -9.13
CA MET A 78 -5.62 12.07 -9.13
C MET A 78 -4.89 13.30 -9.69
N THR A 79 -3.56 13.36 -9.62
CA THR A 79 -2.77 14.50 -10.10
C THR A 79 -2.44 14.42 -11.59
N PHE A 80 -2.32 13.20 -12.14
CA PHE A 80 -1.89 12.97 -13.52
C PHE A 80 -3.03 12.59 -14.46
N ALA A 81 -4.07 11.92 -13.96
CA ALA A 81 -5.22 11.51 -14.76
C ALA A 81 -6.34 12.56 -14.79
N TYR A 82 -6.50 13.34 -13.72
CA TYR A 82 -7.42 14.49 -13.63
C TYR A 82 -6.67 15.81 -13.74
#